data_AF-A0A957Q821-F1
#
_entry.id   AF-A0A957Q821-F1
#
_cell.length_a   1.000
_cell.length_b   1.000
_cell.length_c   1.000
_cell.angle_alpha   90.00
_cell.angle_beta   90.00
_cell.angle_gamma   90.00
#
_symmetry.space_group_name_H-M   'P 1'
#
loop_
_entity.id
_entity.type
_entity.pdbx_description
1 polymer ?
#
loop_
_entity_poly.entity_id
_entity_poly.type
_entity_poly.pdbx_seq_one_letter_code
_entity_poly.pdbx_strand_id
1 'polypeptide(L)'
;MANDEVVKRLSTLAAAAIRTGRPGLWDDDTLLDVAHHFEEAGDDARRLATLELLLRSPELSEMLDYQDIYAMLYESLRHRGDFAASLRWLHAALAYVAQHDPETDLSSVERDLAETYLQAGDFDTGLALFTRLLHRNPKDPWIHNVLALTLPDEGLASLALEVLARGRSLVAVDDSAGLRAQFAELEEEATVAAAAESSRLSEIDPTVLQAFRAALQADAAAGDDPYLPPLDQLGSASADQLPALTAAILQEGKILAPELIRMASDPTLADTPALERALALLRQLQETDAVALDELAPWLAQADGHWLQTLHSPHIGKIGGITTAALEALVADTNYATYLRENAATALIERMSPEPNRNQRLLDLLRRLLTRAEASESAEEERFVTQLIDVIVDHKMVELYP
;
A
#
# COMPACT_ATOMS: atom_id res chain seq x y z
N MET A 1 -7.97 -26.20 -15.71
CA MET A 1 -8.31 -26.00 -17.14
C MET A 1 -8.21 -24.54 -17.54
N ALA A 2 -8.98 -23.60 -16.94
CA ALA A 2 -8.81 -22.17 -17.25
C ALA A 2 -7.38 -21.67 -16.91
N ASN A 3 -6.88 -22.05 -15.73
CA ASN A 3 -5.56 -21.63 -15.24
C ASN A 3 -4.43 -22.15 -16.16
N ASP A 4 -4.55 -23.37 -16.70
CA ASP A 4 -3.56 -23.96 -17.62
C ASP A 4 -3.42 -23.14 -18.92
N GLU A 5 -4.53 -22.59 -19.43
CA GLU A 5 -4.51 -21.76 -20.63
C GLU A 5 -3.85 -20.40 -20.38
N VAL A 6 -4.14 -19.78 -19.25
CA VAL A 6 -3.51 -18.51 -18.85
C VAL A 6 -2.02 -18.70 -18.60
N VAL A 7 -1.61 -19.75 -17.87
CA VAL A 7 -0.20 -20.14 -17.69
C VAL A 7 0.48 -20.33 -19.04
N LYS A 8 -0.12 -21.11 -19.94
CA LYS A 8 0.43 -21.35 -21.29
C LYS A 8 0.59 -20.05 -22.07
N ARG A 9 -0.39 -19.15 -22.00
CA ARG A 9 -0.35 -17.86 -22.68
C ARG A 9 0.75 -16.97 -22.11
N LEU A 10 0.76 -16.73 -20.80
CA LEU A 10 1.74 -15.84 -20.16
C LEU A 10 3.18 -16.39 -20.24
N SER A 11 3.35 -17.72 -20.28
CA SER A 11 4.66 -18.37 -20.53
C SER A 11 5.27 -18.04 -21.89
N THR A 12 4.47 -17.62 -22.87
CA THR A 12 4.97 -17.18 -24.19
C THR A 12 5.38 -15.71 -24.22
N LEU A 13 5.00 -14.91 -23.23
CA LEU A 13 5.27 -13.48 -23.18
C LEU A 13 6.60 -13.19 -22.47
N ALA A 14 7.22 -12.05 -22.78
CA ALA A 14 8.32 -11.53 -21.98
C ALA A 14 7.76 -10.82 -20.73
N ALA A 15 8.53 -10.74 -19.64
CA ALA A 15 8.12 -10.06 -18.40
C ALA A 15 7.62 -8.62 -18.64
N ALA A 16 8.29 -7.85 -19.52
CA ALA A 16 7.84 -6.51 -19.88
C ALA A 16 6.43 -6.49 -20.54
N ALA A 17 6.11 -7.49 -21.37
CA ALA A 17 4.80 -7.60 -22.00
C ALA A 17 3.71 -8.01 -21.00
N ILE A 18 4.05 -8.81 -19.98
CA ILE A 18 3.15 -9.16 -18.88
C ILE A 18 2.80 -7.91 -18.08
N ARG A 19 3.80 -7.08 -17.70
CA ARG A 19 3.59 -5.82 -16.96
C ARG A 19 2.65 -4.83 -17.66
N THR A 20 2.75 -4.75 -18.98
CA THR A 20 1.89 -3.89 -19.81
C THR A 20 0.57 -4.57 -20.19
N GLY A 21 0.31 -5.77 -19.68
CA GLY A 21 -0.96 -6.47 -19.85
C GLY A 21 -2.11 -5.62 -19.32
N ARG A 22 -3.31 -5.82 -19.87
CA ARG A 22 -4.51 -5.11 -19.43
C ARG A 22 -4.90 -5.61 -18.03
N PRO A 23 -4.88 -4.78 -16.97
CA PRO A 23 -5.25 -5.23 -15.63
C PRO A 23 -6.73 -5.64 -15.57
N GLY A 24 -7.04 -6.68 -14.79
CA GLY A 24 -8.39 -7.26 -14.64
C GLY A 24 -8.83 -8.21 -15.76
N LEU A 25 -8.03 -8.38 -16.83
CA LEU A 25 -8.34 -9.33 -17.92
C LEU A 25 -8.43 -10.78 -17.42
N TRP A 26 -7.67 -11.09 -16.37
CA TRP A 26 -7.69 -12.35 -15.64
C TRP A 26 -8.03 -12.03 -14.19
N ASP A 27 -8.74 -12.94 -13.52
CA ASP A 27 -8.98 -12.83 -12.08
C ASP A 27 -7.67 -12.95 -11.29
N ASP A 28 -7.67 -12.38 -10.08
CA ASP A 28 -6.45 -12.26 -9.30
C ASP A 28 -5.97 -13.63 -8.78
N ASP A 29 -6.89 -14.56 -8.49
CA ASP A 29 -6.57 -15.93 -8.07
C ASP A 29 -5.80 -16.67 -9.18
N THR A 30 -6.27 -16.57 -10.42
CA THR A 30 -5.58 -17.12 -11.60
C THR A 30 -4.20 -16.47 -11.80
N LEU A 31 -4.07 -15.17 -11.59
CA LEU A 31 -2.76 -14.50 -11.68
C LEU A 31 -1.81 -14.95 -10.58
N LEU A 32 -2.31 -15.20 -9.36
CA LEU A 32 -1.50 -15.72 -8.27
C LEU A 32 -1.02 -17.15 -8.56
N ASP A 33 -1.88 -18.02 -9.09
CA ASP A 33 -1.50 -19.35 -9.57
C ASP A 33 -0.41 -19.30 -10.66
N VAL A 34 -0.52 -18.35 -11.59
CA VAL A 34 0.52 -18.14 -12.61
C VAL A 34 1.83 -17.65 -11.99
N ALA A 35 1.77 -16.79 -10.97
CA ALA A 35 2.96 -16.34 -10.26
C ALA A 35 3.66 -17.52 -9.55
N HIS A 36 2.92 -18.37 -8.84
CA HIS A 36 3.44 -19.60 -8.24
C HIS A 36 4.04 -20.54 -9.29
N HIS A 37 3.39 -20.71 -10.44
CA HIS A 37 3.96 -21.50 -11.54
C HIS A 37 5.32 -20.97 -11.99
N PHE A 38 5.48 -19.65 -12.15
CA PHE A 38 6.77 -19.06 -12.51
C PHE A 38 7.80 -19.16 -11.38
N GLU A 39 7.38 -19.14 -10.12
CA GLU A 39 8.24 -19.41 -8.97
C GLU A 39 8.82 -20.83 -9.00
N GLU A 40 7.96 -21.84 -9.16
CA GLU A 40 8.36 -23.24 -9.27
C GLU A 40 9.29 -23.49 -10.46
N ALA A 41 9.11 -22.75 -11.55
CA ALA A 41 9.97 -22.80 -12.73
C ALA A 41 11.29 -22.01 -12.57
N GLY A 42 11.45 -21.24 -11.49
CA GLY A 42 12.60 -20.34 -11.29
C GLY A 42 12.63 -19.12 -12.23
N ASP A 43 11.51 -18.77 -12.86
CA ASP A 43 11.36 -17.60 -13.73
C ASP A 43 10.89 -16.37 -12.94
N ASP A 44 11.76 -15.92 -12.04
CA ASP A 44 11.43 -14.85 -11.11
C ASP A 44 11.13 -13.51 -11.83
N ALA A 45 11.65 -13.29 -13.04
CA ALA A 45 11.33 -12.10 -13.83
C ALA A 45 9.85 -12.06 -14.27
N ARG A 46 9.29 -13.21 -14.70
CA ARG A 46 7.87 -13.30 -15.02
C ARG A 46 7.00 -13.38 -13.78
N ARG A 47 7.45 -14.06 -12.72
CA ARG A 47 6.75 -14.06 -11.42
C ARG A 47 6.44 -12.64 -10.96
N LEU A 48 7.47 -11.78 -10.85
CA LEU A 48 7.28 -10.39 -10.41
C LEU A 48 6.40 -9.59 -11.38
N ALA A 49 6.55 -9.80 -12.70
CA ALA A 49 5.69 -9.13 -13.67
C ALA A 49 4.21 -9.53 -13.54
N THR A 50 3.92 -10.79 -13.19
CA THR A 50 2.57 -11.27 -12.93
C THR A 50 2.02 -10.69 -11.63
N LEU A 51 2.82 -10.64 -10.55
CA LEU A 51 2.43 -10.00 -9.29
C LEU A 51 2.13 -8.50 -9.47
N GLU A 52 2.95 -7.78 -10.24
CA GLU A 52 2.67 -6.38 -10.59
C GLU A 52 1.36 -6.23 -11.37
N LEU A 53 1.07 -7.13 -12.30
CA LEU A 53 -0.18 -7.11 -13.07
C LEU A 53 -1.40 -7.39 -12.17
N LEU A 54 -1.27 -8.35 -11.25
CA LEU A 54 -2.28 -8.67 -10.24
C LEU A 54 -2.56 -7.45 -9.35
N LEU A 55 -1.52 -6.81 -8.80
CA LEU A 55 -1.70 -5.65 -7.92
C LEU A 55 -2.18 -4.38 -8.63
N ARG A 56 -2.07 -4.31 -9.97
CA ARG A 56 -2.73 -3.26 -10.78
C ARG A 56 -4.14 -3.61 -11.20
N SER A 57 -4.57 -4.87 -11.02
CA SER A 57 -5.94 -5.30 -11.30
C SER A 57 -6.92 -4.51 -10.41
N PRO A 58 -8.07 -4.05 -10.96
CA PRO A 58 -9.11 -3.45 -10.15
C PRO A 58 -9.83 -4.45 -9.24
N GLU A 59 -9.64 -5.76 -9.44
CA GLU A 59 -10.27 -6.79 -8.61
C GLU A 59 -9.81 -6.68 -7.15
N LEU A 60 -10.71 -7.00 -6.22
CA LEU A 60 -10.42 -7.11 -4.81
C LEU A 60 -11.16 -8.36 -4.30
N SER A 61 -10.39 -9.44 -4.13
CA SER A 61 -10.89 -10.75 -3.71
C SER A 61 -10.65 -10.96 -2.21
N GLU A 62 -11.72 -11.26 -1.47
CA GLU A 62 -11.64 -11.61 -0.05
C GLU A 62 -10.89 -12.94 0.22
N MET A 63 -10.64 -13.72 -0.83
CA MET A 63 -9.92 -14.99 -0.74
C MET A 63 -8.39 -14.82 -0.75
N LEU A 64 -7.90 -13.63 -1.07
CA LEU A 64 -6.48 -13.34 -1.21
C LEU A 64 -6.00 -12.43 -0.08
N ASP A 65 -4.85 -12.77 0.50
CA ASP A 65 -4.14 -11.87 1.38
C ASP A 65 -3.26 -10.92 0.54
N TYR A 66 -3.83 -9.77 0.19
CA TYR A 66 -3.08 -8.78 -0.58
C TYR A 66 -1.89 -8.19 0.19
N GLN A 67 -1.90 -8.18 1.53
CA GLN A 67 -0.75 -7.70 2.29
C GLN A 67 0.44 -8.62 2.05
N ASP A 68 0.23 -9.94 2.10
CA ASP A 68 1.24 -10.94 1.77
C ASP A 68 1.70 -10.81 0.30
N ILE A 69 0.78 -10.54 -0.63
CA ILE A 69 1.14 -10.35 -2.06
C ILE A 69 2.00 -9.11 -2.28
N TYR A 70 1.68 -7.99 -1.62
CA TYR A 70 2.54 -6.81 -1.62
C TYR A 70 3.93 -7.15 -1.05
N ALA A 71 3.98 -7.84 0.10
CA ALA A 71 5.23 -8.27 0.75
C ALA A 71 6.10 -9.13 -0.17
N MET A 72 5.52 -10.18 -0.77
CA MET A 72 6.22 -11.01 -1.75
C MET A 72 6.85 -10.18 -2.87
N LEU A 73 6.14 -9.17 -3.38
CA LEU A 73 6.63 -8.33 -4.47
C LEU A 73 7.76 -7.39 -4.02
N TYR A 74 7.52 -6.54 -3.01
CA TYR A 74 8.52 -5.54 -2.62
C TYR A 74 9.77 -6.18 -2.02
N GLU A 75 9.65 -7.26 -1.24
CA GLU A 75 10.80 -7.97 -0.70
C GLU A 75 11.64 -8.55 -1.83
N SER A 76 11.01 -9.18 -2.83
CA SER A 76 11.75 -9.76 -3.95
C SER A 76 12.47 -8.70 -4.79
N LEU A 77 11.86 -7.53 -4.97
CA LEU A 77 12.51 -6.39 -5.64
C LEU A 77 13.68 -5.86 -4.82
N ARG A 78 13.51 -5.75 -3.49
CA ARG A 78 14.55 -5.33 -2.54
C ARG A 78 15.75 -6.27 -2.55
N HIS A 79 15.53 -7.59 -2.47
CA HIS A 79 16.61 -8.59 -2.53
C HIS A 79 17.39 -8.55 -3.85
N ARG A 80 16.77 -8.09 -4.94
CA ARG A 80 17.43 -7.88 -6.24
C ARG A 80 18.18 -6.55 -6.34
N GLY A 81 18.10 -5.70 -5.32
CA GLY A 81 18.65 -4.34 -5.32
C GLY A 81 17.85 -3.34 -6.15
N ASP A 82 16.62 -3.68 -6.59
CA ASP A 82 15.73 -2.72 -7.25
C ASP A 82 14.93 -1.93 -6.20
N PHE A 83 15.67 -1.15 -5.41
CA PHE A 83 15.13 -0.39 -4.30
C PHE A 83 14.09 0.64 -4.75
N ALA A 84 14.26 1.24 -5.93
CA ALA A 84 13.30 2.17 -6.49
C ALA A 84 11.95 1.48 -6.73
N ALA A 85 11.93 0.29 -7.33
CA ALA A 85 10.70 -0.48 -7.51
C ALA A 85 10.11 -0.97 -6.19
N SER A 86 10.95 -1.45 -5.26
CA SER A 86 10.51 -1.84 -3.92
C SER A 86 9.79 -0.70 -3.21
N LEU A 87 10.38 0.50 -3.20
CA LEU A 87 9.79 1.68 -2.56
C LEU A 87 8.46 2.08 -3.20
N ARG A 88 8.30 2.01 -4.52
CA ARG A 88 7.01 2.27 -5.17
C ARG A 88 5.92 1.34 -4.63
N TRP A 89 6.23 0.06 -4.55
CA TRP A 89 5.29 -0.97 -4.08
C TRP A 89 5.05 -0.92 -2.56
N LEU A 90 6.01 -0.48 -1.76
CA LEU A 90 5.82 -0.25 -0.33
C LEU A 90 4.86 0.92 -0.04
N HIS A 91 4.96 2.03 -0.77
CA HIS A 91 3.97 3.11 -0.64
C HIS A 91 2.58 2.66 -1.09
N ALA A 92 2.51 1.80 -2.11
CA ALA A 92 1.27 1.20 -2.59
C ALA A 92 0.65 0.25 -1.55
N ALA A 93 1.46 -0.60 -0.93
CA ALA A 93 1.08 -1.47 0.17
C ALA A 93 0.54 -0.67 1.36
N LEU A 94 1.23 0.41 1.73
CA LEU A 94 0.80 1.29 2.81
C LEU A 94 -0.56 1.93 2.51
N ALA A 95 -0.76 2.42 1.28
CA ALA A 95 -2.04 2.96 0.86
C ALA A 95 -3.15 1.90 0.89
N TYR A 96 -2.86 0.67 0.42
CA TYR A 96 -3.79 -0.45 0.49
C TYR A 96 -4.23 -0.74 1.94
N VAL A 97 -3.26 -0.95 2.85
CA VAL A 97 -3.59 -1.28 4.26
C VAL A 97 -4.35 -0.13 4.91
N ALA A 98 -3.93 1.13 4.71
CA ALA A 98 -4.61 2.28 5.30
C ALA A 98 -6.07 2.45 4.81
N GLN A 99 -6.41 1.95 3.62
CA GLN A 99 -7.74 2.09 3.03
C GLN A 99 -8.66 0.92 3.35
N HIS A 100 -8.13 -0.30 3.34
CA HIS A 100 -8.91 -1.52 3.50
C HIS A 100 -8.90 -2.06 4.93
N ASP A 101 -7.90 -1.69 5.72
CA ASP A 101 -7.75 -2.14 7.10
C ASP A 101 -7.22 -1.01 8.01
N PRO A 102 -8.04 0.04 8.24
CA PRO A 102 -7.63 1.22 9.00
C PRO A 102 -7.36 0.94 10.49
N GLU A 103 -7.75 -0.24 10.99
CA GLU A 103 -7.48 -0.66 12.37
C GLU A 103 -6.12 -1.38 12.49
N THR A 104 -5.55 -1.85 11.37
CA THR A 104 -4.26 -2.52 11.36
C THR A 104 -3.11 -1.55 11.62
N ASP A 105 -2.16 -2.02 12.43
CA ASP A 105 -0.92 -1.31 12.71
C ASP A 105 -0.03 -1.28 11.46
N LEU A 106 0.07 -0.09 10.85
CA LEU A 106 0.91 0.16 9.67
C LEU A 106 2.42 0.08 9.96
N SER A 107 2.81 -0.07 11.24
CA SER A 107 4.22 -0.08 11.64
C SER A 107 5.04 -1.19 11.01
N SER A 108 4.45 -2.29 10.52
CA SER A 108 5.17 -3.30 9.73
C SER A 108 5.63 -2.72 8.39
N VAL A 109 4.72 -2.23 7.56
CA VAL A 109 5.01 -1.67 6.24
C VAL A 109 5.93 -0.45 6.33
N GLU A 110 5.75 0.39 7.36
CA GLU A 110 6.63 1.55 7.59
C GLU A 110 8.05 1.15 8.02
N ARG A 111 8.21 0.05 8.77
CA ARG A 111 9.55 -0.51 9.08
C ARG A 111 10.22 -1.02 7.81
N ASP A 112 9.48 -1.71 6.95
CA ASP A 112 10.03 -2.23 5.68
C ASP A 112 10.42 -1.09 4.73
N LEU A 113 9.66 0.01 4.73
CA LEU A 113 10.01 1.24 4.03
C LEU A 113 11.31 1.85 4.57
N ALA A 114 11.44 1.99 5.89
CA ALA A 114 12.64 2.51 6.53
C ALA A 114 13.87 1.63 6.27
N GLU A 115 13.73 0.31 6.39
CA GLU A 115 14.76 -0.68 6.06
C GLU A 115 15.19 -0.57 4.60
N THR A 116 14.23 -0.47 3.66
CA THR A 116 14.53 -0.35 2.23
C THR A 116 15.35 0.90 1.92
N TYR A 117 15.10 2.03 2.61
CA TYR A 117 15.94 3.22 2.46
C TYR A 117 17.36 3.01 3.01
N LEU A 118 17.51 2.32 4.15
CA LEU A 118 18.83 1.98 4.69
C LEU A 118 19.63 1.12 3.69
N GLN A 119 19.03 0.06 3.16
CA GLN A 119 19.64 -0.84 2.18
C GLN A 119 19.95 -0.15 0.83
N ALA A 120 19.18 0.88 0.48
CA ALA A 120 19.46 1.74 -0.67
C ALA A 120 20.62 2.73 -0.43
N GLY A 121 21.16 2.81 0.80
CA GLY A 121 22.19 3.75 1.22
C GLY A 121 21.67 5.16 1.54
N ASP A 122 20.35 5.38 1.59
CA ASP A 122 19.72 6.64 2.00
C ASP A 122 19.53 6.63 3.53
N PHE A 123 20.65 6.69 4.25
CA PHE A 123 20.69 6.53 5.71
C PHE A 123 19.89 7.60 6.46
N ASP A 124 19.93 8.84 5.96
CA ASP A 124 19.20 9.94 6.57
C ASP A 124 17.69 9.69 6.55
N THR A 125 17.15 9.26 5.41
CA THR A 125 15.72 8.95 5.28
C THR A 125 15.34 7.73 6.11
N GLY A 126 16.12 6.64 6.02
CA GLY A 126 15.84 5.41 6.77
C GLY A 126 15.83 5.63 8.30
N LEU A 127 16.85 6.33 8.84
CA LEU A 127 16.90 6.64 10.27
C LEU A 127 15.83 7.65 10.69
N ALA A 128 15.49 8.63 9.86
CA ALA A 128 14.40 9.56 10.17
C ALA A 128 13.05 8.85 10.27
N LEU A 129 12.76 7.89 9.38
CA LEU A 129 11.56 7.06 9.46
C LEU A 129 11.53 6.20 10.74
N PHE A 130 12.64 5.53 11.07
CA PHE A 130 12.75 4.80 12.34
C PHE A 130 12.61 5.73 13.57
N THR A 131 13.10 6.97 13.48
CA THR A 131 12.92 7.98 14.53
C THR A 131 11.43 8.26 14.75
N ARG A 132 10.63 8.37 13.68
CA ARG A 132 9.17 8.57 13.78
C ARG A 132 8.46 7.35 14.36
N LEU A 133 8.86 6.14 13.97
CA LEU A 133 8.35 4.89 14.54
C LEU A 133 8.66 4.80 16.05
N LEU A 134 9.88 5.13 16.46
CA LEU A 134 10.29 5.18 17.87
C LEU A 134 9.54 6.26 18.66
N HIS A 135 9.25 7.42 18.06
CA HIS A 135 8.42 8.43 18.72
C HIS A 135 7.00 7.93 18.97
N ARG A 136 6.41 7.18 18.03
CA ARG A 136 5.07 6.58 18.20
C ARG A 136 5.08 5.48 19.25
N ASN A 137 6.04 4.55 19.19
CA ASN A 137 6.13 3.47 20.14
C ASN A 137 7.60 3.14 20.50
N PRO A 138 8.19 3.84 21.48
CA PRO A 138 9.61 3.65 21.81
C PRO A 138 9.89 2.31 22.49
N LYS A 139 8.85 1.54 22.82
CA LYS A 139 8.94 0.25 23.51
C LYS A 139 8.69 -0.93 22.61
N ASP A 140 8.39 -0.71 21.33
CA ASP A 140 8.18 -1.81 20.39
C ASP A 140 9.51 -2.58 20.18
N PRO A 141 9.61 -3.83 20.65
CA PRO A 141 10.85 -4.59 20.51
C PRO A 141 11.12 -4.98 19.06
N TRP A 142 10.12 -4.97 18.17
CA TRP A 142 10.29 -5.33 16.77
C TRP A 142 10.97 -4.23 15.96
N ILE A 143 10.78 -2.95 16.30
CA ILE A 143 11.60 -1.85 15.75
C ILE A 143 13.08 -2.07 16.05
N HIS A 144 13.38 -2.41 17.30
CA HIS A 144 14.76 -2.66 17.74
C HIS A 144 15.37 -3.89 17.06
N ASN A 145 14.58 -4.94 16.86
CA ASN A 145 15.02 -6.14 16.17
C ASN A 145 15.37 -5.90 14.70
N VAL A 146 14.50 -5.21 13.96
CA VAL A 146 14.77 -4.88 12.55
C VAL A 146 16.02 -4.02 12.41
N LEU A 147 16.17 -2.98 13.25
CA LEU A 147 17.36 -2.14 13.26
C LEU A 147 18.64 -2.92 13.61
N ALA A 148 18.57 -3.83 14.59
CA ALA A 148 19.71 -4.65 14.99
C ALA A 148 20.18 -5.61 13.88
N LEU A 149 19.24 -6.12 13.07
CA LEU A 149 19.54 -6.94 11.90
C LEU A 149 20.11 -6.11 10.75
N THR A 150 19.51 -4.95 10.47
CA THR A 150 19.80 -4.17 9.26
C THR A 150 21.09 -3.34 9.38
N LEU A 151 21.30 -2.67 10.52
CA LEU A 151 22.38 -1.70 10.66
C LEU A 151 23.80 -2.30 10.48
N PRO A 152 24.12 -3.51 10.98
CA PRO A 152 25.42 -4.12 10.72
C PRO A 152 25.70 -4.34 9.24
N ASP A 153 24.72 -4.87 8.48
CA ASP A 153 24.84 -5.13 7.04
C ASP A 153 25.08 -3.85 6.23
N GLU A 154 24.62 -2.72 6.75
CA GLU A 154 24.81 -1.40 6.15
C GLU A 154 26.09 -0.68 6.61
N GLY A 155 26.99 -1.34 7.35
CA GLY A 155 28.23 -0.75 7.85
C GLY A 155 28.03 0.23 9.02
N LEU A 156 26.89 0.09 9.73
CA LEU A 156 26.48 0.90 10.88
C LEU A 156 26.48 0.09 12.19
N ALA A 157 27.32 -0.95 12.27
CA ALA A 157 27.39 -1.88 13.40
C ALA A 157 27.53 -1.20 14.78
N SER A 158 28.25 -0.07 14.88
CA SER A 158 28.38 0.67 16.14
C SER A 158 27.03 1.22 16.65
N LEU A 159 26.17 1.67 15.74
CA LEU A 159 24.82 2.12 16.06
C LEU A 159 23.90 0.94 16.39
N ALA A 160 24.08 -0.19 15.71
CA ALA A 160 23.37 -1.43 16.04
C ALA A 160 23.56 -1.85 17.50
N LEU A 161 24.79 -1.71 18.03
CA LEU A 161 25.08 -1.98 19.45
C LEU A 161 24.31 -1.05 20.41
N GLU A 162 24.13 0.23 20.04
CA GLU A 162 23.28 1.16 20.82
C GLU A 162 21.82 0.71 20.83
N VAL A 163 21.30 0.30 19.67
CA VAL A 163 19.94 -0.23 19.50
C VAL A 163 19.73 -1.52 20.30
N LEU A 164 20.67 -2.47 20.21
CA LEU A 164 20.62 -3.75 20.92
C LEU A 164 20.63 -3.55 22.43
N ALA A 165 21.47 -2.66 22.94
CA ALA A 165 21.48 -2.31 24.36
C ALA A 165 20.11 -1.79 24.82
N ARG A 166 19.46 -0.94 24.02
CA ARG A 166 18.11 -0.45 24.31
C ARG A 166 17.07 -1.58 24.21
N GLY A 167 17.06 -2.33 23.12
CA GLY A 167 16.13 -3.44 22.89
C GLY A 167 16.15 -4.45 24.03
N ARG A 168 17.35 -4.87 24.48
CA ARG A 168 17.52 -5.77 25.64
C ARG A 168 16.94 -5.21 26.94
N SER A 169 16.98 -3.89 27.13
CA SER A 169 16.39 -3.25 28.31
C SER A 169 14.86 -3.26 28.31
N LEU A 170 14.24 -3.40 27.12
CA LEU A 170 12.79 -3.39 26.91
C LEU A 170 12.17 -4.78 26.92
N VAL A 171 12.91 -5.83 26.56
CA VAL A 171 12.40 -7.21 26.55
C VAL A 171 11.94 -7.61 27.94
N ALA A 172 10.64 -7.89 28.07
CA ALA A 172 10.01 -8.30 29.31
C ALA A 172 10.63 -9.57 29.89
N VAL A 173 10.41 -9.81 31.19
CA VAL A 173 10.87 -11.05 31.84
C VAL A 173 10.31 -12.28 31.14
N ASP A 174 9.04 -12.20 30.71
CA ASP A 174 8.38 -13.18 29.85
C ASP A 174 8.64 -12.84 28.37
N ASP A 175 9.62 -13.51 27.78
CA ASP A 175 10.13 -13.31 26.42
C ASP A 175 9.66 -14.46 25.53
N SER A 176 8.36 -14.52 25.26
CA SER A 176 7.74 -15.60 24.50
C SER A 176 8.22 -15.68 23.05
N ALA A 177 8.69 -14.57 22.49
CA ALA A 177 9.23 -14.48 21.13
C ALA A 177 10.73 -14.84 21.04
N GLY A 178 11.42 -15.05 22.17
CA GLY A 178 12.85 -15.40 22.19
C GLY A 178 13.80 -14.26 21.81
N LEU A 179 13.34 -13.00 21.90
CA LEU A 179 14.08 -11.82 21.46
C LEU A 179 15.33 -11.57 22.30
N ARG A 180 15.35 -11.99 23.57
CA ARG A 180 16.54 -11.86 24.43
C ARG A 180 17.70 -12.70 23.91
N ALA A 181 17.43 -13.93 23.46
CA ALA A 181 18.46 -14.80 22.91
C ALA A 181 18.93 -14.25 21.56
N GLN A 182 17.99 -13.84 20.70
CA GLN A 182 18.29 -13.22 19.40
C GLN A 182 19.14 -11.95 19.55
N PHE A 183 18.80 -11.03 20.47
CA PHE A 183 19.60 -9.84 20.70
C PHE A 183 21.01 -10.12 21.22
N ALA A 184 21.20 -11.20 21.99
CA ALA A 184 22.54 -11.58 22.44
C ALA A 184 23.41 -12.09 21.26
N GLU A 185 22.83 -12.88 20.37
CA GLU A 185 23.49 -13.35 19.14
C GLU A 185 23.86 -12.18 18.22
N LEU A 186 22.90 -11.30 17.94
CA LEU A 186 23.12 -10.12 17.11
C LEU A 186 24.15 -9.15 17.71
N GLU A 187 24.29 -9.08 19.03
CA GLU A 187 25.31 -8.26 19.70
C GLU A 187 26.73 -8.81 19.49
N GLU A 188 26.89 -10.13 19.51
CA GLU A 188 28.15 -10.78 19.18
C GLU A 188 28.54 -10.50 17.72
N GLU A 189 27.60 -10.65 16.78
CA GLU A 189 27.80 -10.37 15.36
C GLU A 189 28.15 -8.89 15.11
N ALA A 190 27.35 -7.97 15.67
CA ALA A 190 27.58 -6.53 15.54
C ALA A 190 28.91 -6.09 16.17
N THR A 191 29.35 -6.73 17.26
CA THR A 191 30.66 -6.46 17.88
C THR A 191 31.80 -6.83 16.94
N VAL A 192 31.70 -8.00 16.28
CA VAL A 192 32.69 -8.44 15.29
C VAL A 192 32.71 -7.49 14.09
N ALA A 193 31.55 -7.13 13.54
CA ALA A 193 31.42 -6.20 12.42
C ALA A 193 32.01 -4.82 12.76
N ALA A 194 31.67 -4.27 13.93
CA ALA A 194 32.18 -2.97 14.40
C ALA A 194 33.71 -2.94 14.58
N ALA A 195 34.35 -4.08 14.83
CA ALA A 195 35.81 -4.18 14.94
C ALA A 195 36.50 -4.37 13.58
N ALA A 196 35.79 -4.93 12.59
CA ALA A 196 36.34 -5.25 11.28
C ALA A 196 36.20 -4.11 10.26
N GLU A 197 35.15 -3.30 10.37
CA GLU A 197 34.76 -2.35 9.33
C GLU A 197 35.01 -0.88 9.69
N SER A 198 35.24 -0.07 8.65
CA SER A 198 35.22 1.38 8.79
C SER A 198 33.77 1.84 8.86
N SER A 199 33.36 2.33 10.03
CA SER A 199 31.99 2.79 10.26
C SER A 199 31.55 3.83 9.24
N ARG A 200 30.36 3.65 8.68
CA ARG A 200 29.70 4.61 7.77
C ARG A 200 28.92 5.71 8.51
N LEU A 201 29.05 5.82 9.83
CA LEU A 201 28.35 6.84 10.63
C LEU A 201 28.65 8.28 10.20
N SER A 202 29.81 8.55 9.59
CA SER A 202 30.14 9.88 9.06
C SER A 202 29.37 10.24 7.79
N GLU A 203 28.69 9.29 7.15
CA GLU A 203 27.83 9.52 5.99
C GLU A 203 26.43 10.03 6.39
N ILE A 204 26.10 9.96 7.68
CA ILE A 204 24.78 10.36 8.21
C ILE A 204 24.84 11.81 8.65
N ASP A 205 23.79 12.58 8.33
CA ASP A 205 23.63 13.93 8.85
C ASP A 205 23.65 13.90 10.40
N PRO A 206 24.54 14.68 11.05
CA PRO A 206 24.66 14.67 12.51
C PRO A 206 23.35 14.97 13.25
N THR A 207 22.46 15.76 12.64
CA THR A 207 21.15 16.15 13.20
C THR A 207 20.18 14.97 13.14
N VAL A 208 20.15 14.22 12.03
CA VAL A 208 19.35 12.99 11.91
C VAL A 208 19.84 11.96 12.92
N LEU A 209 21.16 11.73 13.00
CA LEU A 209 21.73 10.79 13.95
C LEU A 209 21.45 11.18 15.40
N GLN A 210 21.50 12.48 15.73
CA GLN A 210 21.16 12.98 17.06
C GLN A 210 19.68 12.77 17.37
N ALA A 211 18.78 13.06 16.43
CA ALA A 211 17.35 12.86 16.60
C ALA A 211 17.01 11.38 16.81
N PHE A 212 17.61 10.49 16.02
CA PHE A 212 17.45 9.05 16.15
C PHE A 212 17.89 8.56 17.54
N ARG A 213 19.07 8.96 18.01
CA ARG A 213 19.56 8.60 19.35
C ARG A 213 18.65 9.15 20.46
N ALA A 214 18.10 10.35 20.29
CA ALA A 214 17.16 10.91 21.25
C ALA A 214 15.87 10.09 21.31
N ALA A 215 15.31 9.69 20.16
CA ALA A 215 14.13 8.84 20.08
C ALA A 215 14.37 7.45 20.68
N LEU A 216 15.55 6.86 20.43
CA LEU A 216 15.94 5.56 20.99
C LEU A 216 15.94 5.55 22.53
N GLN A 217 16.30 6.68 23.15
CA GLN A 217 16.32 6.84 24.61
C GLN A 217 14.99 7.30 25.20
N ALA A 218 13.97 7.56 24.37
CA ALA A 218 12.66 7.97 24.87
C ALA A 218 11.97 6.82 25.62
N ASP A 219 11.29 7.13 26.73
CA ASP A 219 10.53 6.15 27.52
C ASP A 219 9.01 6.33 27.38
N ALA A 220 8.57 7.49 26.89
CA ALA A 220 7.18 7.84 26.69
C ALA A 220 6.90 7.88 25.19
N ALA A 221 5.79 7.26 24.79
CA ALA A 221 5.24 7.47 23.46
C ALA A 221 4.87 8.96 23.28
N ALA A 222 4.84 9.41 22.02
CA ALA A 222 4.04 10.55 21.65
C ALA A 222 2.63 10.35 22.22
N GLY A 223 1.97 11.43 22.66
CA GLY A 223 0.62 11.34 23.21
C GLY A 223 -0.36 10.72 22.21
N ASP A 224 -1.64 10.69 22.56
CA ASP A 224 -2.69 10.04 21.74
C ASP A 224 -2.92 10.69 20.35
N ASP A 225 -2.08 11.65 19.92
CA ASP A 225 -2.15 12.21 18.57
C ASP A 225 -1.69 11.15 17.55
N PRO A 226 -2.57 10.74 16.62
CA PRO A 226 -2.20 9.78 15.61
C PRO A 226 -1.06 10.30 14.72
N TYR A 227 -0.95 11.61 14.49
CA TYR A 227 0.00 12.22 13.56
C TYR A 227 1.10 12.99 14.29
N LEU A 228 2.36 12.78 13.89
CA LEU A 228 3.47 13.53 14.49
C LEU A 228 3.68 14.85 13.77
N PRO A 229 4.24 15.87 14.44
CA PRO A 229 4.63 17.11 13.78
C PRO A 229 5.51 16.88 12.54
N PRO A 230 5.36 17.74 11.51
CA PRO A 230 4.47 18.90 11.44
C PRO A 230 3.04 18.58 10.93
N LEU A 231 2.70 17.30 10.70
CA LEU A 231 1.44 16.91 10.06
C LEU A 231 0.21 17.15 10.95
N ASP A 232 0.40 17.09 12.28
CA ASP A 232 -0.60 17.44 13.30
C ASP A 232 -1.24 18.83 13.09
N GLN A 233 -0.51 19.75 12.45
CA GLN A 233 -0.95 21.12 12.18
C GLN A 233 -1.78 21.25 10.90
N LEU A 234 -1.82 20.23 10.02
CA LEU A 234 -2.49 20.34 8.71
C LEU A 234 -3.98 20.62 8.82
N GLY A 235 -4.67 20.14 9.86
CA GLY A 235 -6.11 20.42 10.06
C GLY A 235 -6.41 21.81 10.60
N SER A 236 -5.47 22.42 11.32
CA SER A 236 -5.72 23.64 12.11
C SER A 236 -4.95 24.88 11.64
N ALA A 237 -3.95 24.71 10.75
CA ALA A 237 -3.15 25.81 10.23
C ALA A 237 -4.00 26.86 9.51
N SER A 238 -3.74 28.14 9.83
CA SER A 238 -4.36 29.29 9.20
C SER A 238 -3.80 29.55 7.80
N ALA A 239 -4.53 30.33 6.98
CA ALA A 239 -4.17 30.59 5.59
C ALA A 239 -2.78 31.24 5.42
N ASP A 240 -2.32 32.02 6.41
CA ASP A 240 -0.99 32.64 6.44
C ASP A 240 0.13 31.68 6.89
N GLN A 241 -0.20 30.63 7.65
CA GLN A 241 0.76 29.61 8.09
C GLN A 241 0.97 28.52 7.03
N LEU A 242 -0.06 28.23 6.23
CA LEU A 242 -0.06 27.14 5.26
C LEU A 242 1.13 27.13 4.30
N PRO A 243 1.55 28.24 3.66
CA PRO A 243 2.67 28.19 2.73
C PRO A 243 3.98 27.72 3.38
N ALA A 244 4.26 28.15 4.62
CA ALA A 244 5.45 27.75 5.35
C ALA A 244 5.36 26.29 5.81
N LEU A 245 4.19 25.86 6.29
CA LEU A 245 3.94 24.48 6.69
C LEU A 245 4.07 23.51 5.50
N THR A 246 3.45 23.84 4.37
CA THR A 246 3.57 23.09 3.10
C THR A 246 5.03 22.99 2.66
N ALA A 247 5.79 24.09 2.68
CA ALA A 247 7.19 24.07 2.30
C ALA A 247 8.04 23.16 3.21
N ALA A 248 7.79 23.19 4.53
CA ALA A 248 8.46 22.31 5.48
C ALA A 248 8.14 20.83 5.23
N ILE A 249 6.85 20.51 4.99
CA ILE A 249 6.43 19.13 4.71
C ILE A 249 7.06 18.60 3.41
N LEU A 250 7.06 19.41 2.35
CA LEU A 250 7.66 19.04 1.07
C LEU A 250 9.18 18.87 1.16
N GLN A 251 9.84 19.64 2.04
CA GLN A 251 11.27 19.49 2.29
C GLN A 251 11.60 18.15 2.95
N GLU A 252 10.76 17.67 3.87
CA GLU A 252 10.93 16.35 4.49
C GLU A 252 10.46 15.20 3.61
N GLY A 253 9.60 15.47 2.61
CA GLY A 253 9.30 14.61 1.48
C GLY A 253 9.08 13.13 1.84
N LYS A 254 10.06 12.29 1.51
CA LYS A 254 10.07 10.84 1.76
C LYS A 254 9.78 10.45 3.21
N ILE A 255 10.22 11.27 4.18
CA ILE A 255 10.08 11.01 5.61
C ILE A 255 8.61 11.12 6.04
N LEU A 256 7.86 12.05 5.43
CA LEU A 256 6.46 12.34 5.80
C LEU A 256 5.44 11.67 4.88
N ALA A 257 5.88 11.10 3.75
CA ALA A 257 4.99 10.43 2.81
C ALA A 257 4.13 9.32 3.46
N PRO A 258 4.65 8.47 4.37
CA PRO A 258 3.83 7.42 4.99
C PRO A 258 2.65 7.97 5.79
N GLU A 259 2.90 8.97 6.62
CA GLU A 259 1.85 9.59 7.43
C GLU A 259 0.89 10.43 6.59
N LEU A 260 1.35 11.03 5.48
CA LEU A 260 0.47 11.68 4.51
C LEU A 260 -0.47 10.68 3.82
N ILE A 261 0.03 9.49 3.46
CA ILE A 261 -0.80 8.41 2.87
C ILE A 261 -1.87 7.95 3.87
N ARG A 262 -1.48 7.76 5.14
CA ARG A 262 -2.42 7.42 6.21
C ARG A 262 -3.45 8.53 6.41
N MET A 263 -3.03 9.79 6.49
CA MET A 263 -3.92 10.95 6.66
C MET A 263 -4.90 11.10 5.48
N ALA A 264 -4.45 10.84 4.26
CA ALA A 264 -5.28 10.88 3.06
C ALA A 264 -6.32 9.73 3.00
N SER A 265 -6.14 8.69 3.83
CA SER A 265 -6.99 7.50 3.91
C SER A 265 -7.83 7.43 5.19
N ASP A 266 -7.62 8.35 6.13
CA ASP A 266 -8.28 8.35 7.43
C ASP A 266 -9.75 8.83 7.33
N PRO A 267 -10.74 7.96 7.57
CA PRO A 267 -12.16 8.32 7.46
C PRO A 267 -12.59 9.35 8.51
N THR A 268 -11.85 9.49 9.63
CA THR A 268 -12.15 10.50 10.66
C THR A 268 -11.82 11.91 10.20
N LEU A 269 -11.01 12.06 9.14
CA LEU A 269 -10.60 13.33 8.57
C LEU A 269 -11.41 13.75 7.34
N ALA A 270 -12.41 12.95 6.92
CA ALA A 270 -13.21 13.18 5.73
C ALA A 270 -13.82 14.59 5.61
N ASP A 271 -14.26 15.16 6.73
CA ASP A 271 -14.89 16.49 6.76
C ASP A 271 -13.91 17.60 7.20
N THR A 272 -12.61 17.32 7.19
CA THR A 272 -11.57 18.25 7.64
C THR A 272 -10.72 18.74 6.46
N PRO A 273 -10.15 19.96 6.53
CA PRO A 273 -9.18 20.42 5.54
C PRO A 273 -7.89 19.57 5.50
N ALA A 274 -7.61 18.77 6.54
CA ALA A 274 -6.38 17.99 6.63
C ALA A 274 -6.28 16.96 5.50
N LEU A 275 -7.36 16.25 5.20
CA LEU A 275 -7.39 15.22 4.15
C LEU A 275 -7.13 15.82 2.77
N GLU A 276 -7.82 16.92 2.41
CA GLU A 276 -7.61 17.59 1.12
C GLU A 276 -6.17 18.12 0.99
N ARG A 277 -5.63 18.70 2.08
CA ARG A 277 -4.24 19.18 2.13
C ARG A 277 -3.24 18.03 2.00
N ALA A 278 -3.49 16.89 2.64
CA ALA A 278 -2.64 15.70 2.52
C ALA A 278 -2.62 15.17 1.09
N LEU A 279 -3.78 15.06 0.43
CA LEU A 279 -3.86 14.68 -0.99
C LEU A 279 -3.12 15.66 -1.90
N ALA A 280 -3.25 16.97 -1.67
CA ALA A 280 -2.53 17.99 -2.45
C ALA A 280 -1.00 17.86 -2.28
N LEU A 281 -0.53 17.61 -1.05
CA LEU A 281 0.88 17.38 -0.77
C LEU A 281 1.40 16.10 -1.44
N LEU A 282 0.65 14.99 -1.39
CA LEU A 282 1.01 13.74 -2.06
C LEU A 282 1.11 13.92 -3.58
N ARG A 283 0.19 14.66 -4.21
CA ARG A 283 0.29 15.01 -5.63
C ARG A 283 1.56 15.80 -5.92
N GLN A 284 1.87 16.79 -5.10
CA GLN A 284 3.06 17.61 -5.32
C GLN A 284 4.35 16.79 -5.15
N LEU A 285 4.40 15.85 -4.20
CA LEU A 285 5.51 14.92 -4.04
C LEU A 285 5.65 13.98 -5.25
N GLN A 286 4.53 13.54 -5.82
CA GLN A 286 4.49 12.70 -7.02
C GLN A 286 4.91 13.47 -8.28
N GLU A 287 4.41 14.69 -8.49
CA GLU A 287 4.74 15.55 -9.63
C GLU A 287 6.21 15.98 -9.65
N THR A 288 6.83 16.09 -8.48
CA THR A 288 8.26 16.46 -8.34
C THR A 288 9.20 15.27 -8.31
N ASP A 289 8.67 14.03 -8.41
CA ASP A 289 9.42 12.78 -8.26
C ASP A 289 10.28 12.74 -6.98
N ALA A 290 9.80 13.42 -5.93
CA ALA A 290 10.48 13.48 -4.63
C ALA A 290 10.29 12.16 -3.86
N VAL A 291 9.19 11.46 -4.14
CA VAL A 291 8.81 10.19 -3.53
C VAL A 291 8.27 9.28 -4.62
N ALA A 292 8.64 8.00 -4.56
CA ALA A 292 8.27 7.00 -5.55
C ALA A 292 6.78 6.60 -5.41
N LEU A 293 5.87 7.44 -5.93
CA LEU A 293 4.41 7.32 -5.76
C LEU A 293 3.69 6.92 -7.07
N ASP A 294 4.39 6.33 -8.05
CA ASP A 294 3.79 6.05 -9.37
C ASP A 294 2.57 5.11 -9.30
N GLU A 295 2.60 4.10 -8.44
CA GLU A 295 1.47 3.17 -8.28
C GLU A 295 0.25 3.84 -7.61
N LEU A 296 0.44 5.00 -6.97
CA LEU A 296 -0.63 5.81 -6.39
C LEU A 296 -1.13 6.88 -7.38
N ALA A 297 -0.42 7.12 -8.49
CA ALA A 297 -0.76 8.19 -9.42
C ALA A 297 -2.19 8.11 -9.97
N PRO A 298 -2.74 6.93 -10.35
CA PRO A 298 -4.13 6.82 -10.78
C PRO A 298 -5.13 7.29 -9.70
N TRP A 299 -4.88 6.93 -8.44
CA TRP A 299 -5.68 7.38 -7.30
C TRP A 299 -5.56 8.88 -7.08
N LEU A 300 -4.32 9.39 -6.98
CA LEU A 300 -4.06 10.80 -6.70
C LEU A 300 -4.67 11.71 -7.77
N ALA A 301 -4.70 11.27 -9.03
CA ALA A 301 -5.29 12.01 -10.14
C ALA A 301 -6.82 12.18 -10.03
N GLN A 302 -7.51 11.27 -9.34
CA GLN A 302 -8.98 11.27 -9.24
C GLN A 302 -9.51 11.64 -7.85
N ALA A 303 -8.72 11.48 -6.79
CA ALA A 303 -9.15 11.76 -5.43
C ALA A 303 -9.49 13.24 -5.23
N ASP A 304 -10.47 13.55 -4.41
CA ASP A 304 -10.73 14.88 -3.88
C ASP A 304 -11.07 14.77 -2.39
N GLY A 305 -11.52 15.85 -1.75
CA GLY A 305 -11.88 15.84 -0.32
C GLY A 305 -12.97 14.83 0.06
N HIS A 306 -13.70 14.26 -0.91
CA HIS A 306 -14.79 13.30 -0.69
C HIS A 306 -14.53 11.93 -1.35
N TRP A 307 -13.28 11.62 -1.67
CA TRP A 307 -12.94 10.42 -2.42
C TRP A 307 -13.32 9.12 -1.68
N LEU A 308 -13.20 9.11 -0.34
CA LEU A 308 -13.58 7.96 0.49
C LEU A 308 -15.07 7.63 0.37
N GLN A 309 -15.94 8.63 0.17
CA GLN A 309 -17.38 8.39 -0.03
C GLN A 309 -17.74 8.13 -1.50
N THR A 310 -16.97 8.67 -2.44
CA THR A 310 -17.35 8.71 -3.86
C THR A 310 -16.65 7.68 -4.74
N LEU A 311 -15.46 7.23 -4.33
CA LEU A 311 -14.58 6.35 -5.09
C LEU A 311 -14.27 5.04 -4.37
N HIS A 312 -14.07 5.05 -3.06
CA HIS A 312 -13.76 3.84 -2.30
C HIS A 312 -14.93 2.84 -2.36
N SER A 313 -14.61 1.56 -2.49
CA SER A 313 -15.58 0.46 -2.44
C SER A 313 -14.91 -0.75 -1.80
N PRO A 314 -15.61 -1.47 -0.91
CA PRO A 314 -15.04 -2.66 -0.26
C PRO A 314 -14.88 -3.85 -1.22
N HIS A 315 -15.44 -3.78 -2.43
CA HIS A 315 -15.48 -4.91 -3.37
C HIS A 315 -14.56 -4.73 -4.58
N ILE A 316 -14.01 -3.52 -4.78
CA ILE A 316 -13.25 -3.21 -5.99
C ILE A 316 -12.30 -2.04 -5.81
N GLY A 317 -11.09 -2.19 -6.37
CA GLY A 317 -10.02 -1.21 -6.38
C GLY A 317 -9.12 -1.33 -5.15
N LYS A 318 -7.87 -1.73 -5.36
CA LYS A 318 -6.85 -1.88 -4.30
C LYS A 318 -6.32 -0.56 -3.74
N ILE A 319 -6.29 0.49 -4.56
CA ILE A 319 -5.82 1.83 -4.15
C ILE A 319 -6.74 2.87 -4.76
N GLY A 320 -7.31 3.71 -3.90
CA GLY A 320 -7.94 4.97 -4.27
C GLY A 320 -9.32 4.89 -4.90
N GLY A 321 -9.90 3.69 -4.88
CA GLY A 321 -11.19 3.42 -5.48
C GLY A 321 -11.20 3.54 -7.01
N ILE A 322 -12.40 3.42 -7.60
CA ILE A 322 -12.59 3.45 -9.05
C ILE A 322 -13.64 4.51 -9.38
N THR A 323 -13.47 5.35 -10.40
CA THR A 323 -14.53 6.31 -10.78
C THR A 323 -15.80 5.61 -11.24
N THR A 324 -16.96 6.27 -11.10
CA THR A 324 -18.22 5.72 -11.65
C THR A 324 -18.11 5.42 -13.15
N ALA A 325 -17.47 6.28 -13.93
CA ALA A 325 -17.28 6.04 -15.36
C ALA A 325 -16.41 4.80 -15.65
N ALA A 326 -15.37 4.57 -14.84
CA ALA A 326 -14.54 3.38 -14.97
C ALA A 326 -15.31 2.11 -14.55
N LEU A 327 -16.12 2.16 -13.49
CA LEU A 327 -17.01 1.05 -13.13
C LEU A 327 -18.01 0.72 -14.26
N GLU A 328 -18.67 1.74 -14.84
CA GLU A 328 -19.57 1.54 -15.98
C GLU A 328 -18.86 0.85 -17.16
N ALA A 329 -17.61 1.24 -17.44
CA ALA A 329 -16.80 0.63 -18.49
C ALA A 329 -16.40 -0.82 -18.16
N LEU A 330 -16.02 -1.12 -16.91
CA LEU A 330 -15.68 -2.47 -16.46
C LEU A 330 -16.88 -3.41 -16.60
N VAL A 331 -18.05 -3.02 -16.09
CA VAL A 331 -19.26 -3.86 -16.15
C VAL A 331 -19.69 -4.13 -17.59
N ALA A 332 -19.55 -3.15 -18.48
CA ALA A 332 -19.99 -3.27 -19.88
C ALA A 332 -19.08 -4.15 -20.74
N ASP A 333 -17.77 -4.20 -20.46
CA ASP A 333 -16.80 -4.92 -21.29
C ASP A 333 -16.76 -6.42 -20.98
N THR A 334 -17.24 -7.22 -21.93
CA THR A 334 -17.36 -8.68 -21.83
C THR A 334 -16.02 -9.42 -21.84
N ASN A 335 -14.90 -8.72 -22.06
CA ASN A 335 -13.57 -9.31 -21.97
C ASN A 335 -13.04 -9.38 -20.53
N TYR A 336 -13.68 -8.72 -19.56
CA TYR A 336 -13.30 -8.82 -18.16
C TYR A 336 -13.88 -10.08 -17.51
N ALA A 337 -13.16 -10.59 -16.50
CA ALA A 337 -13.62 -11.71 -15.69
C ALA A 337 -15.01 -11.41 -15.09
N THR A 338 -15.89 -12.41 -15.10
CA THR A 338 -17.27 -12.28 -14.59
C THR A 338 -17.31 -11.73 -13.16
N TYR A 339 -16.43 -12.21 -12.28
CA TYR A 339 -16.35 -11.79 -10.88
C TYR A 339 -16.00 -10.30 -10.73
N LEU A 340 -15.00 -9.81 -11.46
CA LEU A 340 -14.66 -8.38 -11.48
C LEU A 340 -15.85 -7.51 -11.94
N ARG A 341 -16.59 -7.98 -12.96
CA ARG A 341 -17.74 -7.25 -13.50
C ARG A 341 -18.92 -7.25 -12.52
N GLU A 342 -19.12 -8.34 -11.78
CA GLU A 342 -20.08 -8.43 -10.69
C GLU A 342 -19.73 -7.43 -9.56
N ASN A 343 -18.49 -7.43 -9.07
CA ASN A 343 -18.05 -6.49 -8.05
C ASN A 343 -18.18 -5.03 -8.51
N ALA A 344 -17.88 -4.76 -9.79
CA ALA A 344 -18.08 -3.43 -10.36
C ALA A 344 -19.57 -3.03 -10.40
N ALA A 345 -20.48 -3.97 -10.66
CA ALA A 345 -21.91 -3.72 -10.64
C ALA A 345 -22.43 -3.47 -9.22
N THR A 346 -21.98 -4.25 -8.24
CA THR A 346 -22.26 -4.02 -6.81
C THR A 346 -21.79 -2.62 -6.39
N ALA A 347 -20.55 -2.26 -6.71
CA ALA A 347 -20.00 -0.93 -6.40
C ALA A 347 -20.78 0.22 -7.07
N LEU A 348 -21.35 0.02 -8.28
CA LEU A 348 -22.23 1.01 -8.91
C LEU A 348 -23.55 1.18 -8.15
N ILE A 349 -24.13 0.08 -7.68
CA ILE A 349 -25.39 0.07 -6.94
C ILE A 349 -25.22 0.70 -5.55
N GLU A 350 -24.14 0.40 -4.84
CA GLU A 350 -23.78 1.03 -3.56
C GLU A 350 -23.66 2.55 -3.68
N ARG A 351 -23.21 3.03 -4.85
CA ARG A 351 -23.05 4.48 -5.13
C ARG A 351 -24.32 5.16 -5.63
N MET A 352 -25.43 4.44 -5.73
CA MET A 352 -26.71 5.07 -6.07
C MET A 352 -27.09 6.05 -4.96
N SER A 353 -26.88 7.32 -5.26
CA SER A 353 -27.11 8.46 -4.37
C SER A 353 -28.61 8.75 -4.23
N PRO A 354 -29.06 9.51 -3.22
CA PRO A 354 -30.39 10.12 -3.23
C PRO A 354 -30.65 11.05 -4.44
N GLU A 355 -29.66 11.37 -5.27
CA GLU A 355 -29.82 12.16 -6.50
C GLU A 355 -30.57 11.40 -7.63
N PRO A 356 -31.83 11.75 -7.96
CA PRO A 356 -32.66 10.93 -8.85
C PRO A 356 -32.11 10.79 -10.28
N ASN A 357 -31.48 11.84 -10.82
CA ASN A 357 -30.97 11.83 -12.20
C ASN A 357 -29.78 10.87 -12.38
N ARG A 358 -28.89 10.79 -11.38
CA ARG A 358 -27.76 9.86 -11.39
C ARG A 358 -28.26 8.42 -11.37
N ASN A 359 -29.30 8.16 -10.59
CA ASN A 359 -29.91 6.85 -10.49
C ASN A 359 -30.53 6.42 -11.82
N GLN A 360 -31.23 7.31 -12.54
CA GLN A 360 -31.83 6.94 -13.83
C GLN A 360 -30.79 6.45 -14.85
N ARG A 361 -29.63 7.12 -14.94
CA ARG A 361 -28.53 6.68 -15.83
C ARG A 361 -28.03 5.28 -15.46
N LEU A 362 -27.83 5.01 -14.17
CA LEU A 362 -27.36 3.71 -13.68
C LEU A 362 -28.42 2.63 -13.93
N LEU A 363 -29.69 2.93 -13.68
CA LEU A 363 -30.82 2.04 -13.98
C LEU A 363 -30.85 1.69 -15.48
N ASP A 364 -30.67 2.68 -16.36
CA ASP A 364 -30.65 2.46 -17.81
C ASP A 364 -29.44 1.62 -18.25
N LEU A 365 -28.29 1.75 -17.57
CA LEU A 365 -27.15 0.86 -17.78
C LEU A 365 -27.49 -0.58 -17.37
N LEU A 366 -28.02 -0.79 -16.14
CA LEU A 366 -28.37 -2.11 -15.63
C LEU A 366 -29.42 -2.80 -16.52
N ARG A 367 -30.45 -2.08 -16.98
CA ARG A 367 -31.43 -2.62 -17.95
C ARG A 367 -30.78 -3.04 -19.27
N ARG A 368 -29.85 -2.24 -19.80
CA ARG A 368 -29.12 -2.59 -21.03
C ARG A 368 -28.29 -3.85 -20.84
N LEU A 369 -27.63 -4.02 -19.69
CA LEU A 369 -26.84 -5.21 -19.39
C LEU A 369 -27.70 -6.47 -19.30
N LEU A 370 -28.91 -6.37 -18.72
CA LEU A 370 -29.86 -7.49 -18.63
C LEU A 370 -30.49 -7.88 -19.98
N THR A 371 -30.55 -6.96 -20.94
CA THR A 371 -31.32 -7.14 -22.19
C THR A 371 -30.47 -7.17 -23.46
N ARG A 372 -29.14 -7.07 -23.33
CA ARG A 372 -28.23 -7.12 -24.48
C ARG A 372 -28.23 -8.51 -25.12
N ALA A 373 -27.92 -8.59 -26.42
CA ALA A 373 -27.97 -9.85 -27.16
C ALA A 373 -26.95 -10.87 -26.62
N GLU A 374 -25.79 -10.37 -26.21
CA GLU A 374 -24.65 -11.12 -25.69
C GLU A 374 -24.97 -11.88 -24.40
N ALA A 375 -25.99 -11.46 -23.65
CA ALA A 375 -26.45 -12.09 -22.41
C ALA A 375 -26.75 -13.60 -22.55
N SER A 376 -27.02 -14.07 -23.77
CA SER A 376 -27.33 -15.47 -24.07
C SER A 376 -26.33 -16.14 -25.01
N GLU A 377 -25.24 -15.45 -25.36
CA GLU A 377 -24.27 -15.93 -26.35
C GLU A 377 -23.19 -16.83 -25.73
N SER A 378 -22.93 -16.70 -24.42
CA SER A 378 -21.95 -17.53 -23.71
C SER A 378 -22.42 -17.89 -22.28
N ALA A 379 -21.89 -18.99 -21.76
CA ALA A 379 -22.17 -19.42 -20.38
C ALA A 379 -21.62 -18.44 -19.33
N GLU A 380 -20.56 -17.70 -19.65
CA GLU A 380 -19.99 -16.66 -18.77
C GLU A 380 -20.90 -15.43 -18.71
N GLU A 381 -21.50 -15.06 -19.86
CA GLU A 381 -22.47 -13.97 -19.92
C GLU A 381 -23.79 -14.29 -19.24
N GLU A 382 -24.30 -15.52 -19.43
CA GLU A 382 -25.48 -15.99 -18.72
C GLU A 382 -25.26 -16.01 -17.20
N ARG A 383 -24.06 -16.43 -16.75
CA ARG A 383 -23.66 -16.37 -15.34
C ARG A 383 -23.62 -14.93 -14.83
N PHE A 384 -22.95 -14.03 -15.54
CA PHE A 384 -22.88 -12.61 -15.17
C PHE A 384 -24.29 -12.00 -15.03
N VAL A 385 -25.19 -12.27 -15.98
CA VAL A 385 -26.56 -11.75 -15.94
C VAL A 385 -27.34 -12.31 -14.76
N THR A 386 -27.17 -13.60 -14.44
CA THR A 386 -27.81 -14.22 -13.27
C THR A 386 -27.36 -13.56 -11.98
N GLN A 387 -26.04 -13.35 -11.81
CA GLN A 387 -25.49 -12.65 -10.65
C GLN A 387 -25.95 -11.19 -10.58
N LEU A 388 -26.01 -10.51 -11.73
CA LEU A 388 -26.52 -9.14 -11.78
C LEU A 388 -27.98 -9.05 -11.31
N ILE A 389 -28.81 -10.05 -11.63
CA ILE A 389 -30.19 -10.15 -11.12
C ILE A 389 -30.18 -10.31 -9.60
N ASP A 390 -29.31 -11.16 -9.06
CA ASP A 390 -29.21 -11.36 -7.61
C ASP A 390 -28.80 -10.06 -6.89
N VAL A 391 -27.79 -9.35 -7.39
CA VAL A 391 -27.36 -8.05 -6.84
C VAL A 391 -28.51 -7.02 -6.88
N ILE A 392 -29.27 -6.96 -7.97
CA ILE A 392 -30.45 -6.07 -8.12
C ILE A 392 -31.54 -6.42 -7.09
N VAL A 393 -31.79 -7.71 -6.87
CA VAL A 393 -32.79 -8.21 -5.92
C VAL A 393 -32.38 -7.90 -4.48
N ASP A 394 -31.13 -8.14 -4.12
CA ASP A 394 -30.59 -7.88 -2.77
C ASP A 394 -30.69 -6.40 -2.40
N HIS A 395 -30.50 -5.51 -3.37
CA HIS A 395 -30.64 -4.06 -3.21
C HIS A 395 -32.09 -3.56 -3.39
N LYS A 396 -33.07 -4.46 -3.55
CA LYS A 396 -34.51 -4.16 -3.66
C LYS A 396 -34.86 -3.21 -4.82
N MET A 397 -34.11 -3.28 -5.91
CA MET A 397 -34.31 -2.44 -7.08
C MET A 397 -35.40 -3.00 -8.02
N VAL A 398 -36.60 -3.20 -7.48
CA VAL A 398 -37.72 -3.91 -8.14
C VAL A 398 -38.16 -3.27 -9.47
N GLU A 399 -37.88 -1.99 -9.68
CA GLU A 399 -38.17 -1.24 -10.91
C GLU A 399 -37.28 -1.62 -12.12
N LEU A 400 -36.25 -2.44 -11.89
CA LEU A 400 -35.41 -3.02 -12.93
C LEU A 400 -35.96 -4.36 -13.45
N TYR A 401 -36.89 -4.97 -12.72
CA TYR A 401 -37.52 -6.21 -13.16
C TYR A 401 -38.68 -5.87 -14.12
N PRO A 402 -38.68 -6.40 -15.36
CA PRO A 402 -39.75 -6.16 -16.32
C PRO A 402 -41.11 -6.72 -15.90
#